data_AF-A0A972D8S3-F1
#
_entry.id   AF-A0A972D8S3-F1
#
_cell.length_a   1.000
_cell.length_b   1.000
_cell.length_c   1.000
_cell.angle_alpha   90.00
_cell.angle_beta   90.00
_cell.angle_gamma   90.00
#
_symmetry.space_group_name_H-M   'P 1'
#
loop_
_entity.id
_entity.type
_entity.pdbx_description
1 polymer ?
#
loop_
_entity_poly.entity_id
_entity_poly.type
_entity_poly.pdbx_seq_one_letter_code
_entity_poly.pdbx_strand_id
1 'polypeptide(L)'
;MDSSDLFDNLWIIVWLVLTIFSFFSKKKKEASAEPARDPQEVLEEIRRRLLEASGEREARDTRLRTRAVMLVRSLETFAEHARSDRRLASIAAAIDGILPRARALVASIEAEREDPAAEYTLEKLERAASFIETILRQRSADETPELRAGERVAELAAAPFVEFCRVQGIAYDARPFLAVRHAGRVDRSLHHEELPFSLVPVSADARNDPRAMPMVAREVGETIFFGVPGLGRTLASGLSLPEALALPSTAHEVRPAYLRAAFGPYLPDLFADLYATSLFGPAYAEALFALAEHPGVRRAAHRMQSHERWISPHPPLALRFAFVLEVLEALGRVSEAKRLRARWDRLFEGVTHYLFPAIDGSAAKIPVEFVQKTVAAMASRIIEFHHPTLEGFRILDIPGLGYLHAEHSAVVRSTKALLEERVPHERPLLVIAAAALLAQEKPALSPQLAELARRALRGDHRVTATAPKARRPAQSSRGIAAMMRDPETLAEAVALGAALGRRPTMRR
;
A
#
# COMPACT_ATOMS: atom_id res chain seq x y z
N MET A 1 -32.21 -25.62 -32.24
CA MET A 1 -31.65 -25.86 -30.90
C MET A 1 -30.16 -25.95 -31.10
N ASP A 2 -29.46 -24.87 -30.76
CA ASP A 2 -28.02 -24.73 -30.94
C ASP A 2 -27.27 -25.64 -29.97
N SER A 3 -26.17 -26.22 -30.43
CA SER A 3 -25.33 -27.15 -29.68
C SER A 3 -24.56 -26.50 -28.52
N SER A 4 -24.67 -25.18 -28.33
CA SER A 4 -24.09 -24.45 -27.20
C SER A 4 -24.86 -24.66 -25.89
N ASP A 5 -26.20 -24.74 -25.93
CA ASP A 5 -27.03 -24.97 -24.74
C ASP A 5 -26.80 -26.36 -24.10
N LEU A 6 -26.25 -27.29 -24.87
CA LEU A 6 -25.96 -28.66 -24.45
C LEU A 6 -24.64 -28.78 -23.66
N PHE A 7 -23.70 -27.86 -23.87
CA PHE A 7 -22.44 -27.80 -23.13
C PHE A 7 -22.55 -26.96 -21.85
N ASP A 8 -23.35 -25.90 -21.84
CA ASP A 8 -23.52 -25.04 -20.66
C ASP A 8 -24.38 -25.71 -19.56
N ASN A 9 -25.20 -26.69 -19.95
CA ASN A 9 -25.91 -27.59 -19.03
C ASN A 9 -25.17 -28.92 -18.79
N LEU A 10 -23.94 -29.08 -19.28
CA LEU A 10 -23.19 -30.34 -19.13
C LEU A 10 -22.92 -30.66 -17.65
N TRP A 11 -22.73 -29.66 -16.79
CA TRP A 11 -22.64 -29.87 -15.34
C TRP A 11 -23.96 -30.43 -14.77
N ILE A 12 -25.12 -29.93 -15.22
CA ILE A 12 -26.43 -30.42 -14.79
C ILE A 12 -26.65 -31.84 -15.32
N ILE A 13 -26.27 -32.13 -16.56
CA ILE A 13 -26.35 -33.48 -17.16
C ILE A 13 -25.39 -34.45 -16.46
N VAL A 14 -24.15 -34.03 -16.16
CA VAL A 14 -23.15 -34.82 -15.43
C VAL A 14 -23.59 -35.02 -13.98
N TRP A 15 -24.19 -34.02 -13.33
CA TRP A 15 -24.77 -34.14 -12.00
C TRP A 15 -26.01 -35.04 -12.01
N LEU A 16 -26.87 -34.97 -13.04
CA LEU A 16 -28.02 -35.86 -13.21
C LEU A 16 -27.54 -37.30 -13.41
N VAL A 17 -26.54 -37.51 -14.28
CA VAL A 17 -25.93 -38.81 -14.55
C VAL A 17 -25.24 -39.34 -13.30
N LEU A 18 -24.47 -38.54 -12.55
CA LEU A 18 -23.83 -38.94 -11.29
C LEU A 18 -24.85 -39.22 -10.19
N THR A 19 -25.95 -38.47 -10.12
CA THR A 19 -27.02 -38.70 -9.15
C THR A 19 -27.76 -39.97 -9.49
N ILE A 20 -28.07 -40.22 -10.76
CA ILE A 20 -28.66 -41.46 -11.26
C ILE A 20 -27.71 -42.64 -11.01
N PHE A 21 -26.42 -42.51 -11.32
CA PHE A 21 -25.42 -43.56 -11.13
C PHE A 21 -25.16 -43.84 -9.65
N SER A 22 -25.13 -42.81 -8.79
CA SER A 22 -25.05 -42.95 -7.33
C SER A 22 -26.29 -43.64 -6.76
N PHE A 23 -27.48 -43.33 -7.27
CA PHE A 23 -28.73 -43.98 -6.91
C PHE A 23 -28.75 -45.47 -7.30
N PHE A 24 -28.29 -45.81 -8.52
CA PHE A 24 -28.16 -47.21 -8.97
C PHE A 24 -27.00 -47.97 -8.29
N SER A 25 -25.91 -47.28 -7.95
CA SER A 25 -24.76 -47.88 -7.26
C SER A 25 -25.01 -48.11 -5.77
N LYS A 26 -25.86 -47.29 -5.12
CA LYS A 26 -26.39 -47.55 -3.78
C LYS A 26 -27.36 -48.73 -3.77
N LYS A 27 -28.21 -48.86 -4.80
CA LYS A 27 -29.12 -50.01 -4.98
C LYS A 27 -28.42 -51.37 -5.08
N LYS A 28 -27.15 -51.41 -5.51
CA LYS A 28 -26.36 -52.66 -5.54
C LYS A 28 -25.81 -53.06 -4.17
N LYS A 29 -25.83 -52.17 -3.17
CA LYS A 29 -25.38 -52.43 -1.79
C LYS A 29 -26.53 -52.60 -0.79
N GLU A 30 -27.73 -52.12 -1.09
CA GLU A 30 -28.91 -52.23 -0.22
C GLU A 30 -29.99 -53.09 -0.90
N ALA A 31 -29.68 -54.38 -1.10
CA ALA A 31 -30.67 -55.40 -1.43
C ALA A 31 -31.34 -55.90 -0.15
N SER A 32 -32.09 -55.03 0.53
CA SER A 32 -33.09 -55.43 1.52
C SER A 32 -34.11 -54.32 1.74
N ALA A 33 -35.30 -54.55 1.19
CA ALA A 33 -36.58 -53.97 1.63
C ALA A 33 -36.74 -52.43 1.61
N GLU A 34 -36.79 -51.84 0.42
CA GLU A 34 -37.66 -50.67 0.20
C GLU A 34 -38.43 -50.87 -1.12
N PRO A 35 -39.74 -50.52 -1.17
CA PRO A 35 -40.50 -50.58 -2.41
C PRO A 35 -39.85 -49.67 -3.45
N ALA A 36 -39.81 -50.12 -4.70
CA ALA A 36 -39.29 -49.33 -5.80
C ALA A 36 -40.10 -48.01 -5.89
N ARG A 37 -39.48 -46.88 -5.52
CA ARG A 37 -40.07 -45.55 -5.72
C ARG A 37 -40.56 -45.44 -7.15
N ASP A 38 -41.81 -45.01 -7.29
CA ASP A 38 -42.46 -44.83 -8.58
C ASP A 38 -41.59 -43.87 -9.41
N PRO A 39 -41.21 -44.22 -10.65
CA PRO A 39 -40.55 -43.31 -11.58
C PRO A 39 -41.24 -41.94 -11.69
N GLN A 40 -42.56 -41.86 -11.50
CA GLN A 40 -43.30 -40.59 -11.44
C GLN A 40 -42.97 -39.75 -10.20
N GLU A 41 -42.79 -40.36 -9.02
CA GLU A 41 -42.38 -39.65 -7.80
C GLU A 41 -40.96 -39.08 -7.92
N VAL A 42 -40.05 -39.79 -8.60
CA VAL A 42 -38.68 -39.30 -8.85
C VAL A 42 -38.69 -38.12 -9.84
N LEU A 43 -39.53 -38.17 -10.87
CA LEU A 43 -39.71 -37.07 -11.83
C LEU A 43 -40.32 -35.83 -11.17
N GLU A 44 -41.33 -35.99 -10.30
CA GLU A 44 -41.93 -34.89 -9.54
C GLU A 44 -40.96 -34.30 -8.51
N GLU A 45 -40.12 -35.10 -7.87
CA GLU A 45 -39.05 -34.61 -6.99
C GLU A 45 -38.00 -33.79 -7.76
N ILE A 46 -37.58 -34.25 -8.95
CA ILE A 46 -36.66 -33.49 -9.82
C ILE A 46 -37.32 -32.18 -10.27
N ARG A 47 -38.59 -32.22 -10.67
CA ARG A 47 -39.35 -31.03 -11.06
C ARG A 47 -39.48 -30.03 -9.92
N ARG A 48 -39.78 -30.49 -8.71
CA ARG A 48 -39.84 -29.64 -7.51
C ARG A 48 -38.50 -28.98 -7.22
N ARG A 49 -37.40 -29.73 -7.26
CA ARG A 49 -36.04 -29.18 -7.06
C ARG A 49 -35.62 -28.19 -8.15
N LEU A 50 -36.03 -28.43 -9.40
CA LEU A 50 -35.78 -27.47 -10.49
C LEU A 50 -36.60 -26.18 -10.32
N LEU A 51 -37.84 -26.29 -9.85
CA LEU A 51 -38.67 -25.12 -9.52
C LEU A 51 -38.13 -24.35 -8.31
N GLU A 52 -37.69 -25.05 -7.26
CA GLU A 52 -37.01 -24.45 -6.09
C GLU A 52 -35.72 -23.74 -6.51
N ALA A 53 -34.86 -24.40 -7.29
CA ALA A 53 -33.62 -23.81 -7.81
C ALA A 53 -33.88 -22.62 -8.75
N SER A 54 -34.94 -22.68 -9.57
CA SER A 54 -35.37 -21.57 -10.42
C SER A 54 -35.86 -20.38 -9.59
N GLY A 55 -36.64 -20.62 -8.53
CA GLY A 55 -37.11 -19.58 -7.62
C GLY A 55 -35.98 -18.95 -6.80
N GLU A 56 -35.00 -19.75 -6.36
CA GLU A 56 -33.78 -19.24 -5.70
C GLU A 56 -32.94 -18.38 -6.64
N ARG A 57 -32.82 -18.79 -7.91
CA ARG A 57 -32.12 -18.02 -8.95
C ARG A 57 -32.81 -16.69 -9.24
N GLU A 58 -34.13 -16.71 -9.45
CA GLU A 58 -34.92 -15.49 -9.69
C GLU A 58 -34.86 -14.52 -8.50
N ALA A 59 -34.90 -15.05 -7.26
CA ALA A 59 -34.73 -14.26 -6.05
C ALA A 59 -33.32 -13.66 -5.91
N ARG A 60 -32.27 -14.41 -6.28
CA ARG A 60 -30.89 -13.93 -6.30
C ARG A 60 -30.71 -12.81 -7.33
N ASP A 61 -31.20 -13.01 -8.56
CA ASP A 61 -31.07 -12.04 -9.64
C ASP A 61 -31.82 -10.74 -9.31
N THR A 62 -33.01 -10.85 -8.70
CA THR A 62 -33.77 -9.68 -8.21
C THR A 62 -33.02 -8.91 -7.13
N ARG A 63 -32.38 -9.61 -6.16
CA ARG A 63 -31.56 -8.97 -5.12
C ARG A 63 -30.33 -8.29 -5.72
N LEU A 64 -29.65 -8.95 -6.66
CA LEU A 64 -28.46 -8.43 -7.32
C LEU A 64 -28.79 -7.15 -8.10
N ARG A 65 -29.89 -7.15 -8.88
CA ARG A 65 -30.39 -5.97 -9.61
C ARG A 65 -30.72 -4.82 -8.66
N THR A 66 -31.44 -5.11 -7.57
CA THR A 66 -31.81 -4.09 -6.57
C THR A 66 -30.57 -3.44 -5.94
N ARG A 67 -29.59 -4.25 -5.53
CA ARG A 67 -28.31 -3.76 -4.98
C ARG A 67 -27.55 -2.90 -6.00
N ALA A 68 -27.44 -3.34 -7.25
CA ALA A 68 -26.72 -2.62 -8.30
C ALA A 68 -27.37 -1.25 -8.61
N VAL A 69 -28.71 -1.18 -8.71
CA VAL A 69 -29.44 0.08 -8.89
C VAL A 69 -29.25 1.01 -7.69
N MET A 70 -29.33 0.48 -6.46
CA MET A 70 -29.12 1.26 -5.24
C MET A 70 -27.69 1.82 -5.12
N LEU A 71 -26.70 1.05 -5.57
CA LEU A 71 -25.30 1.50 -5.67
C LEU A 71 -25.16 2.68 -6.64
N VAL A 72 -25.70 2.57 -7.85
CA VAL A 72 -25.64 3.66 -8.84
C VAL A 72 -26.29 4.92 -8.29
N ARG A 73 -27.48 4.81 -7.70
CA ARG A 73 -28.19 5.94 -7.09
C ARG A 73 -27.39 6.58 -5.95
N SER A 74 -26.76 5.76 -5.11
CA SER A 74 -25.89 6.24 -4.03
C SER A 74 -24.69 7.01 -4.59
N LEU A 75 -24.00 6.45 -5.59
CA LEU A 75 -22.87 7.10 -6.25
C LEU A 75 -23.27 8.42 -6.94
N GLU A 76 -24.45 8.48 -7.58
CA GLU A 76 -24.97 9.72 -8.17
C GLU A 76 -25.23 10.79 -7.10
N THR A 77 -25.86 10.41 -5.99
CA THR A 77 -26.09 11.30 -4.84
C THR A 77 -24.76 11.82 -4.28
N PHE A 78 -23.77 10.94 -4.12
CA PHE A 78 -22.42 11.30 -3.68
C PHE A 78 -21.72 12.23 -4.67
N ALA A 79 -21.88 11.99 -5.97
CA ALA A 79 -21.29 12.82 -7.02
C ALA A 79 -21.89 14.22 -7.04
N GLU A 80 -23.21 14.35 -6.92
CA GLU A 80 -23.90 15.64 -6.84
C GLU A 80 -23.41 16.45 -5.63
N HIS A 81 -23.36 15.81 -4.45
CA HIS A 81 -22.83 16.43 -3.23
C HIS A 81 -21.36 16.85 -3.42
N ALA A 82 -20.51 15.96 -3.94
CA ALA A 82 -19.10 16.24 -4.15
C ALA A 82 -18.84 17.34 -5.18
N ARG A 83 -19.64 17.43 -6.24
CA ARG A 83 -19.52 18.49 -7.27
C ARG A 83 -19.98 19.85 -6.74
N SER A 84 -20.88 19.88 -5.76
CA SER A 84 -21.37 21.12 -5.16
C SER A 84 -20.33 21.83 -4.28
N ASP A 85 -19.30 21.11 -3.82
CA ASP A 85 -18.22 21.66 -3.01
C ASP A 85 -16.85 21.43 -3.66
N ARG A 86 -16.18 22.51 -4.08
CA ARG A 86 -14.83 22.47 -4.65
C ARG A 86 -13.82 21.73 -3.77
N ARG A 87 -14.06 21.66 -2.45
CA ARG A 87 -13.25 20.90 -1.47
C ARG A 87 -13.27 19.39 -1.68
N LEU A 88 -14.28 18.87 -2.37
CA LEU A 88 -14.53 17.46 -2.61
C LEU A 88 -14.20 17.05 -4.06
N ALA A 89 -13.52 17.91 -4.83
CA ALA A 89 -13.22 17.66 -6.24
C ALA A 89 -12.46 16.34 -6.49
N SER A 90 -11.53 15.94 -5.61
CA SER A 90 -10.83 14.65 -5.71
C SER A 90 -11.78 13.45 -5.56
N ILE A 91 -12.80 13.58 -4.70
CA ILE A 91 -13.83 12.55 -4.51
C ILE A 91 -14.79 12.53 -5.69
N ALA A 92 -15.20 13.69 -6.21
CA ALA A 92 -16.03 13.77 -7.41
C ALA A 92 -15.33 13.07 -8.60
N ALA A 93 -14.05 13.36 -8.83
CA ALA A 93 -13.26 12.70 -9.87
C ALA A 93 -13.13 11.19 -9.66
N ALA A 94 -12.96 10.74 -8.41
CA ALA A 94 -12.97 9.31 -8.08
C ALA A 94 -14.32 8.68 -8.43
N ILE A 95 -15.44 9.28 -8.01
CA ILE A 95 -16.79 8.77 -8.32
C ILE A 95 -17.03 8.72 -9.84
N ASP A 96 -16.60 9.75 -10.58
CA ASP A 96 -16.73 9.83 -12.04
C ASP A 96 -15.99 8.68 -12.76
N GLY A 97 -14.90 8.14 -12.16
CA GLY A 97 -14.23 6.95 -12.68
C GLY A 97 -14.97 5.63 -12.39
N ILE A 98 -15.84 5.59 -11.38
CA ILE A 98 -16.55 4.39 -10.92
C ILE A 98 -17.93 4.29 -11.53
N LEU A 99 -18.63 5.42 -11.60
CA LEU A 99 -20.03 5.50 -12.00
C LEU A 99 -20.30 4.84 -13.37
N PRO A 100 -19.44 4.99 -14.40
CA PRO A 100 -19.61 4.27 -15.67
C PRO A 100 -19.54 2.76 -15.51
N ARG A 101 -18.65 2.24 -14.66
CA ARG A 101 -18.50 0.80 -14.40
C ARG A 101 -19.71 0.25 -13.66
N ALA A 102 -20.24 0.99 -12.67
CA ALA A 102 -21.45 0.60 -11.95
C ALA A 102 -22.69 0.59 -12.87
N ARG A 103 -22.84 1.59 -13.75
CA ARG A 103 -23.92 1.63 -14.76
C ARG A 103 -23.82 0.49 -15.77
N ALA A 104 -22.60 0.18 -16.24
CA ALA A 104 -22.37 -0.95 -17.13
C ALA A 104 -22.73 -2.29 -16.48
N LEU A 105 -22.43 -2.46 -15.18
CA LEU A 105 -22.82 -3.64 -14.42
C LEU A 105 -24.34 -3.78 -14.29
N VAL A 106 -25.06 -2.69 -13.98
CA VAL A 106 -26.54 -2.68 -13.97
C VAL A 106 -27.09 -3.12 -15.32
N ALA A 107 -26.62 -2.51 -16.41
CA ALA A 107 -27.07 -2.86 -17.76
C ALA A 107 -26.77 -4.33 -18.11
N SER A 108 -25.65 -4.89 -17.65
CA SER A 108 -25.32 -6.31 -17.84
C SER A 108 -26.28 -7.24 -17.10
N ILE A 109 -26.61 -6.91 -15.84
CA ILE A 109 -27.54 -7.66 -15.00
C ILE A 109 -28.98 -7.57 -15.55
N GLU A 110 -29.37 -6.40 -16.08
CA GLU A 110 -30.69 -6.19 -16.70
C GLU A 110 -30.83 -6.90 -18.03
N ALA A 111 -29.75 -7.00 -18.82
CA ALA A 111 -29.74 -7.72 -20.09
C ALA A 111 -29.73 -9.24 -19.94
N GLU A 112 -29.87 -9.77 -18.71
CA GLU A 112 -29.82 -11.20 -18.36
C GLU A 112 -28.59 -11.91 -18.93
N ARG A 113 -27.50 -11.16 -19.15
CA ARG A 113 -26.22 -11.77 -19.51
C ARG A 113 -25.69 -12.48 -18.28
N GLU A 114 -25.49 -13.79 -18.37
CA GLU A 114 -24.80 -14.54 -17.33
C GLU A 114 -23.37 -13.99 -17.18
N ASP A 115 -23.17 -13.11 -16.21
CA ASP A 115 -21.85 -12.70 -15.75
C ASP A 115 -21.61 -13.35 -14.39
N PRO A 116 -20.90 -14.49 -14.33
CA PRO A 116 -20.59 -15.16 -13.08
C PRO A 116 -19.73 -14.31 -12.13
N ALA A 117 -19.14 -13.21 -12.62
CA ALA A 117 -18.38 -12.25 -11.82
C ALA A 117 -19.19 -11.00 -11.42
N ALA A 118 -20.48 -10.90 -11.78
CA ALA A 118 -21.29 -9.71 -11.49
C ALA A 118 -21.45 -9.44 -9.99
N GLU A 119 -21.69 -10.50 -9.19
CA GLU A 119 -21.83 -10.37 -7.74
C GLU A 119 -20.52 -9.94 -7.07
N TYR A 120 -19.39 -10.54 -7.46
CA TYR A 120 -18.07 -10.14 -6.99
C TYR A 120 -17.75 -8.68 -7.38
N THR A 121 -18.05 -8.29 -8.62
CA THR A 121 -17.85 -6.93 -9.10
C THR A 121 -18.75 -5.94 -8.36
N LEU A 122 -20.00 -6.31 -8.05
CA LEU A 122 -20.92 -5.49 -7.28
C LEU A 122 -20.42 -5.26 -5.86
N GLU A 123 -20.02 -6.31 -5.16
CA GLU A 123 -19.46 -6.22 -3.80
C GLU A 123 -18.21 -5.33 -3.75
N LYS A 124 -17.37 -5.39 -4.78
CA LYS A 124 -16.21 -4.53 -4.94
C LYS A 124 -16.59 -3.05 -5.06
N LEU A 125 -17.59 -2.74 -5.89
CA LEU A 125 -18.07 -1.37 -6.07
C LEU A 125 -18.83 -0.84 -4.84
N GLU A 126 -19.59 -1.69 -4.14
CA GLU A 126 -20.26 -1.35 -2.88
C GLU A 126 -19.24 -1.02 -1.78
N ARG A 127 -18.16 -1.82 -1.67
CA ARG A 127 -17.04 -1.51 -0.76
C ARG A 127 -16.40 -0.16 -1.11
N ALA A 128 -16.14 0.10 -2.39
CA ALA A 128 -15.63 1.40 -2.85
C ALA A 128 -16.56 2.57 -2.48
N ALA A 129 -17.88 2.40 -2.67
CA ALA A 129 -18.88 3.40 -2.31
C ALA A 129 -18.92 3.67 -0.80
N SER A 130 -18.77 2.65 0.06
CA SER A 130 -18.71 2.80 1.51
C SER A 130 -17.49 3.62 1.97
N PHE A 131 -16.33 3.44 1.32
CA PHE A 131 -15.16 4.28 1.58
C PHE A 131 -15.37 5.72 1.13
N ILE A 132 -15.93 5.92 -0.06
CA ILE A 132 -16.28 7.25 -0.57
C ILE A 132 -17.23 7.95 0.42
N GLU A 133 -18.29 7.29 0.89
CA GLU A 133 -19.22 7.84 1.87
C GLU A 133 -18.50 8.24 3.17
N THR A 134 -17.60 7.38 3.66
CA THR A 134 -16.80 7.66 4.87
C THR A 134 -15.93 8.89 4.68
N ILE A 135 -15.24 9.01 3.56
CA ILE A 135 -14.37 10.15 3.26
C ILE A 135 -15.21 11.43 3.05
N LEU A 136 -16.36 11.33 2.39
CA LEU A 136 -17.31 12.45 2.25
C LEU A 136 -17.75 12.96 3.62
N ARG A 137 -18.18 12.06 4.53
CA ARG A 137 -18.56 12.42 5.90
C ARG A 137 -17.41 13.09 6.65
N GLN A 138 -16.19 12.55 6.55
CA GLN A 138 -14.99 13.12 7.18
C GLN A 138 -14.66 14.53 6.68
N ARG A 139 -15.01 14.87 5.43
CA ARG A 139 -14.74 16.20 4.83
C ARG A 139 -15.89 17.18 4.94
N SER A 140 -17.12 16.69 5.03
CA SER A 140 -18.30 17.54 5.21
C SER A 140 -18.49 17.97 6.67
N ALA A 141 -18.05 17.16 7.64
CA ALA A 141 -18.22 17.45 9.06
C ALA A 141 -17.14 18.37 9.67
N ASP A 142 -15.91 18.37 9.13
CA ASP A 142 -14.76 19.11 9.68
C ASP A 142 -13.91 19.72 8.55
N GLU A 143 -13.30 20.88 8.82
CA GLU A 143 -12.14 21.32 8.05
C GLU A 143 -10.97 20.39 8.39
N THR A 144 -10.64 19.48 7.48
CA THR A 144 -9.58 18.46 7.62
C THR A 144 -8.38 18.77 6.72
N PRO A 145 -7.62 19.85 7.00
CA PRO A 145 -6.53 20.29 6.14
C PRO A 145 -5.42 19.22 6.01
N GLU A 146 -5.25 18.36 7.00
CA GLU A 146 -4.31 17.24 6.96
C GLU A 146 -4.71 16.15 5.95
N LEU A 147 -6.00 15.93 5.68
CA LEU A 147 -6.42 14.95 4.67
C LEU A 147 -6.04 15.40 3.26
N ARG A 148 -6.32 16.67 2.92
CA ARG A 148 -5.86 17.22 1.63
C ARG A 148 -4.36 17.28 1.51
N ALA A 149 -3.67 17.59 2.61
CA ALA A 149 -2.22 17.53 2.66
C ALA A 149 -1.72 16.11 2.40
N GLY A 150 -2.36 15.09 2.98
CA GLY A 150 -2.05 13.68 2.73
C GLY A 150 -2.23 13.27 1.28
N GLU A 151 -3.36 13.61 0.64
CA GLU A 151 -3.54 13.37 -0.81
C GLU A 151 -2.44 14.03 -1.63
N ARG A 152 -2.13 15.29 -1.32
CA ARG A 152 -1.10 16.02 -2.05
C ARG A 152 0.29 15.42 -1.85
N VAL A 153 0.60 14.94 -0.64
CA VAL A 153 1.85 14.20 -0.38
C VAL A 153 1.86 12.91 -1.17
N ALA A 154 0.77 12.17 -1.21
CA ALA A 154 0.67 10.92 -1.95
C ALA A 154 0.88 11.11 -3.46
N GLU A 155 0.22 12.11 -4.06
CA GLU A 155 0.41 12.51 -5.46
C GLU A 155 1.88 12.84 -5.76
N LEU A 156 2.49 13.70 -4.95
CA LEU A 156 3.88 14.12 -5.13
C LEU A 156 4.87 12.98 -4.91
N ALA A 157 4.57 12.07 -3.99
CA ALA A 157 5.38 10.90 -3.70
C ALA A 157 5.30 9.86 -4.83
N ALA A 158 4.13 9.71 -5.47
CA ALA A 158 3.94 8.78 -6.58
C ALA A 158 4.47 9.32 -7.92
N ALA A 159 4.47 10.65 -8.10
CA ALA A 159 4.76 11.29 -9.39
C ALA A 159 6.07 10.84 -10.07
N PRO A 160 7.22 10.70 -9.38
CA PRO A 160 8.45 10.25 -10.03
C PRO A 160 8.34 8.81 -10.56
N PHE A 161 7.68 7.93 -9.81
CA PHE A 161 7.46 6.54 -10.21
C PHE A 161 6.49 6.43 -11.39
N VAL A 162 5.38 7.19 -11.36
CA VAL A 162 4.40 7.25 -12.46
C VAL A 162 5.08 7.70 -13.76
N GLU A 163 5.90 8.76 -13.69
CA GLU A 163 6.64 9.26 -14.85
C GLU A 163 7.67 8.25 -15.36
N PHE A 164 8.37 7.57 -14.45
CA PHE A 164 9.29 6.48 -14.79
C PHE A 164 8.57 5.36 -15.56
N CYS A 165 7.46 4.83 -15.02
CA CYS A 165 6.69 3.78 -15.69
C CYS A 165 6.21 4.22 -17.07
N ARG A 166 5.69 5.46 -17.18
CA ARG A 166 5.25 6.04 -18.46
C ARG A 166 6.37 6.10 -19.49
N VAL A 167 7.59 6.45 -19.07
CA VAL A 167 8.74 6.59 -19.97
C VAL A 167 9.32 5.23 -20.38
N GLN A 168 9.35 4.27 -19.47
CA GLN A 168 9.81 2.89 -19.74
C GLN A 168 8.75 2.03 -20.45
N GLY A 169 7.49 2.44 -20.47
CA GLY A 169 6.40 1.61 -20.96
C GLY A 169 6.02 0.47 -19.99
N ILE A 170 6.35 0.61 -18.70
CA ILE A 170 5.95 -0.35 -17.67
C ILE A 170 4.46 -0.19 -17.39
N ALA A 171 3.73 -1.31 -17.38
CA ALA A 171 2.31 -1.32 -17.04
C ALA A 171 2.12 -0.92 -15.56
N TYR A 172 1.59 0.27 -15.34
CA TYR A 172 1.20 0.76 -14.02
C TYR A 172 -0.07 1.61 -14.15
N ASP A 173 -1.15 1.16 -13.51
CA ASP A 173 -2.43 1.87 -13.48
C ASP A 173 -2.42 2.91 -12.34
N ALA A 174 -2.02 4.14 -12.66
CA ALA A 174 -1.95 5.22 -11.70
C ALA A 174 -3.36 5.69 -11.31
N ARG A 175 -3.79 5.29 -10.12
CA ARG A 175 -5.11 5.64 -9.56
C ARG A 175 -5.06 6.93 -8.72
N PRO A 176 -6.16 7.69 -8.65
CA PRO A 176 -6.23 8.84 -7.78
C PRO A 176 -6.09 8.41 -6.31
N PHE A 177 -5.39 9.23 -5.52
CA PHE A 177 -5.22 8.99 -4.08
C PHE A 177 -6.33 9.68 -3.29
N LEU A 178 -6.97 8.94 -2.38
CA LEU A 178 -7.96 9.46 -1.45
C LEU A 178 -7.48 9.27 -0.02
N ALA A 179 -7.32 10.38 0.70
CA ALA A 179 -6.93 10.34 2.10
C ALA A 179 -8.10 10.06 3.03
N VAL A 180 -7.88 9.17 3.99
CA VAL A 180 -8.85 8.79 5.02
C VAL A 180 -8.21 8.91 6.40
N ARG A 181 -8.94 9.52 7.36
CA ARG A 181 -8.54 9.49 8.77
C ARG A 181 -8.78 8.07 9.27
N HIS A 182 -7.73 7.38 9.69
CA HIS A 182 -7.85 6.05 10.28
C HIS A 182 -6.99 5.95 11.54
N ALA A 183 -7.58 5.48 12.65
CA ALA A 183 -6.87 5.19 13.90
C ALA A 183 -6.08 3.85 13.87
N GLY A 184 -5.82 3.32 12.67
CA GLY A 184 -5.34 1.96 12.41
C GLY A 184 -4.91 1.80 10.95
N ARG A 185 -4.39 0.63 10.58
CA ARG A 185 -4.04 0.33 9.18
C ARG A 185 -5.31 0.07 8.37
N VAL A 186 -5.36 0.56 7.13
CA VAL A 186 -6.35 0.09 6.15
C VAL A 186 -6.13 -1.42 6.02
N ASP A 187 -7.18 -2.20 6.20
CA ASP A 187 -7.09 -3.66 6.08
C ASP A 187 -6.50 -4.02 4.71
N ARG A 188 -5.43 -4.82 4.69
CA ARG A 188 -4.80 -5.30 3.46
C ARG A 188 -5.76 -6.12 2.60
N SER A 189 -6.80 -6.72 3.20
CA SER A 189 -7.87 -7.40 2.47
C SER A 189 -8.59 -6.48 1.48
N LEU A 190 -8.49 -5.16 1.69
CA LEU A 190 -8.89 -4.13 0.74
C LEU A 190 -7.69 -3.78 -0.14
N HIS A 191 -7.21 -4.77 -0.88
CA HIS A 191 -6.11 -4.56 -1.81
C HIS A 191 -6.48 -3.46 -2.80
N HIS A 192 -5.46 -2.68 -3.20
CA HIS A 192 -5.61 -1.64 -4.21
C HIS A 192 -6.30 -2.18 -5.45
N GLU A 193 -6.00 -3.39 -5.93
CA GLU A 193 -6.67 -4.06 -7.06
C GLU A 193 -8.21 -4.04 -6.99
N GLU A 194 -8.78 -4.06 -5.77
CA GLU A 194 -10.22 -4.03 -5.52
C GLU A 194 -10.82 -2.63 -5.54
N LEU A 195 -10.02 -1.56 -5.51
CA LEU A 195 -10.52 -0.20 -5.49
C LEU A 195 -10.07 0.60 -6.74
N PRO A 196 -10.96 1.39 -7.35
CA PRO A 196 -10.66 2.27 -8.49
C PRO A 196 -9.89 3.55 -8.08
N PHE A 197 -9.55 3.67 -6.80
CA PHE A 197 -8.72 4.72 -6.20
C PHE A 197 -7.79 4.07 -5.17
N SER A 198 -6.72 4.77 -4.82
CA SER A 198 -5.78 4.32 -3.79
C SER A 198 -6.07 5.04 -2.47
N LEU A 199 -6.37 4.27 -1.43
CA LEU A 199 -6.56 4.83 -0.09
C LEU A 199 -5.21 5.13 0.56
N VAL A 200 -5.08 6.30 1.17
CA VAL A 200 -3.90 6.68 1.96
C VAL A 200 -4.33 7.07 3.38
N PRO A 201 -4.04 6.24 4.40
CA PRO A 201 -4.34 6.61 5.78
C PRO A 201 -3.48 7.80 6.22
N VAL A 202 -4.12 8.77 6.88
CA VAL A 202 -3.46 9.93 7.48
C VAL A 202 -3.77 9.95 8.98
N SER A 203 -2.72 9.99 9.80
CA SER A 203 -2.87 10.12 11.26
C SER A 203 -3.55 11.45 11.61
N ALA A 204 -4.41 11.45 12.61
CA ALA A 204 -4.96 12.68 13.18
C ALA A 204 -3.85 13.62 13.70
N ASP A 205 -2.72 13.06 14.14
CA ASP A 205 -1.57 13.83 14.61
C ASP A 205 -0.96 14.70 13.51
N ALA A 206 -1.13 14.33 12.23
CA ALA A 206 -0.59 15.07 11.09
C ALA A 206 -1.13 16.51 10.99
N ARG A 207 -2.23 16.80 11.69
CA ARG A 207 -2.72 18.18 11.88
C ARG A 207 -1.73 19.05 12.65
N ASN A 208 -1.06 18.51 13.66
CA ASN A 208 -0.22 19.27 14.59
C ASN A 208 1.23 18.78 14.66
N ASP A 209 1.55 17.63 14.06
CA ASP A 209 2.86 17.04 14.05
C ASP A 209 3.28 16.69 12.61
N PRO A 210 4.26 17.41 12.02
CA PRO A 210 4.71 17.13 10.66
C PRO A 210 5.42 15.77 10.55
N ARG A 211 5.85 15.13 11.65
CA ARG A 211 6.46 13.79 11.64
C ARG A 211 5.49 12.70 11.20
N ALA A 212 4.17 12.93 11.27
CA ALA A 212 3.19 11.95 10.79
C ALA A 212 3.04 11.95 9.26
N MET A 213 3.43 13.02 8.56
CA MET A 213 3.24 13.13 7.10
C MET A 213 4.11 12.19 6.26
N PRO A 214 5.41 11.94 6.59
CA PRO A 214 6.22 10.97 5.87
C PRO A 214 5.63 9.55 5.78
N MET A 215 4.75 9.17 6.73
CA MET A 215 4.07 7.86 6.69
C MET A 215 3.20 7.68 5.44
N VAL A 216 2.69 8.77 4.85
CA VAL A 216 1.89 8.71 3.63
C VAL A 216 2.68 8.12 2.46
N ALA A 217 3.99 8.41 2.34
CA ALA A 217 4.80 7.85 1.26
C ALA A 217 5.02 6.34 1.39
N ARG A 218 4.94 5.78 2.61
CA ARG A 218 4.94 4.33 2.80
C ARG A 218 3.70 3.72 2.15
N GLU A 219 2.52 4.30 2.38
CA GLU A 219 1.26 3.82 1.79
C GLU A 219 1.29 3.90 0.24
N VAL A 220 1.95 4.93 -0.31
CA VAL A 220 2.23 5.02 -1.75
C VAL A 220 3.15 3.89 -2.22
N GLY A 221 4.22 3.58 -1.49
CA GLY A 221 5.11 2.47 -1.80
C GLY A 221 4.39 1.12 -1.79
N GLU A 222 3.49 0.89 -0.83
CA GLU A 222 2.64 -0.31 -0.77
C GLU A 222 1.65 -0.35 -1.96
N THR A 223 1.06 0.79 -2.32
CA THR A 223 0.22 0.93 -3.52
C THR A 223 0.97 0.56 -4.79
N ILE A 224 2.22 1.01 -4.94
CA ILE A 224 3.09 0.69 -6.08
C ILE A 224 3.44 -0.79 -6.11
N PHE A 225 3.77 -1.37 -4.96
CA PHE A 225 4.13 -2.78 -4.85
C PHE A 225 3.06 -3.71 -5.43
N PHE A 226 1.79 -3.43 -5.13
CA PHE A 226 0.65 -4.20 -5.64
C PHE A 226 0.13 -3.69 -7.00
N GLY A 227 0.39 -2.44 -7.36
CA GLY A 227 -0.10 -1.84 -8.61
C GLY A 227 0.72 -2.19 -9.86
N VAL A 228 1.97 -2.63 -9.70
CA VAL A 228 2.81 -3.11 -10.80
C VAL A 228 2.63 -4.62 -10.95
N PRO A 229 2.10 -5.11 -12.08
CA PRO A 229 1.85 -6.53 -12.29
C PRO A 229 3.13 -7.37 -12.11
N GLY A 230 3.06 -8.37 -11.22
CA GLY A 230 4.14 -9.33 -11.00
C GLY A 230 5.35 -8.82 -10.19
N LEU A 231 5.35 -7.56 -9.73
CA LEU A 231 6.46 -6.99 -8.96
C LEU A 231 6.76 -7.80 -7.69
N GLY A 232 5.74 -8.09 -6.89
CA GLY A 232 5.89 -8.85 -5.65
C GLY A 232 6.41 -10.27 -5.87
N ARG A 233 5.82 -11.00 -6.83
CA ARG A 233 6.24 -12.36 -7.20
C ARG A 233 7.69 -12.40 -7.66
N THR A 234 8.08 -11.45 -8.51
CA THR A 234 9.43 -11.40 -9.07
C THR A 234 10.46 -11.06 -8.01
N LEU A 235 10.14 -10.15 -7.09
CA LEU A 235 10.99 -9.84 -5.94
C LEU A 235 11.16 -11.05 -5.01
N ALA A 236 10.06 -11.72 -4.65
CA ALA A 236 10.09 -12.91 -3.79
C ALA A 236 10.91 -14.04 -4.42
N SER A 237 10.66 -14.35 -5.70
CA SER A 237 11.40 -15.36 -6.46
C SER A 237 12.88 -15.04 -6.57
N GLY A 238 13.23 -13.80 -6.96
CA GLY A 238 14.63 -13.39 -7.11
C GLY A 238 15.41 -13.35 -5.80
N LEU A 239 14.73 -13.15 -4.66
CA LEU A 239 15.32 -13.25 -3.33
C LEU A 239 15.28 -14.67 -2.74
N SER A 240 14.66 -15.62 -3.43
CA SER A 240 14.42 -17.00 -2.98
C SER A 240 13.63 -17.03 -1.65
N LEU A 241 12.58 -16.24 -1.57
CA LEU A 241 11.70 -16.11 -0.41
C LEU A 241 10.29 -16.61 -0.74
N PRO A 242 9.58 -17.23 0.23
CA PRO A 242 8.19 -17.61 0.04
C PRO A 242 7.25 -16.39 0.14
N GLU A 243 6.16 -16.34 -0.61
CA GLU A 243 5.18 -15.25 -0.52
C GLU A 243 4.32 -15.33 0.76
N ALA A 244 4.11 -16.54 1.28
CA ALA A 244 3.39 -16.81 2.53
C ALA A 244 4.21 -17.77 3.40
N LEU A 245 4.14 -17.62 4.72
CA LEU A 245 4.86 -18.48 5.66
C LEU A 245 3.94 -18.88 6.81
N ALA A 246 3.72 -20.18 6.96
CA ALA A 246 2.95 -20.74 8.06
C ALA A 246 3.70 -20.57 9.38
N LEU A 247 2.96 -20.41 10.48
CA LEU A 247 3.53 -20.44 11.81
C LEU A 247 4.20 -21.79 12.09
N PRO A 248 5.30 -21.79 12.85
CA PRO A 248 5.90 -23.03 13.32
C PRO A 248 4.94 -23.76 14.25
N SER A 249 5.01 -25.09 14.29
CA SER A 249 4.18 -25.85 15.24
C SER A 249 4.61 -25.58 16.68
N THR A 250 5.92 -25.45 16.90
CA THR A 250 6.55 -25.18 18.20
C THR A 250 7.60 -24.07 18.13
N ALA A 251 7.90 -23.42 19.25
CA ALA A 251 8.95 -22.40 19.32
C ALA A 251 10.35 -22.90 18.87
N HIS A 252 10.65 -24.19 18.98
CA HIS A 252 11.94 -24.78 18.60
C HIS A 252 12.20 -24.84 17.09
N GLU A 253 11.14 -24.72 16.28
CA GLU A 253 11.24 -24.70 14.81
C GLU A 253 11.69 -23.34 14.26
N VAL A 254 11.68 -22.29 15.09
CA VAL A 254 12.14 -20.95 14.68
C VAL A 254 13.66 -20.89 14.60
N ARG A 255 14.19 -21.43 13.50
CA ARG A 255 15.61 -21.51 13.16
C ARG A 255 16.03 -20.36 12.24
N PRO A 256 17.35 -20.12 12.05
CA PRO A 256 17.86 -19.10 11.12
C PRO A 256 17.25 -19.12 9.71
N ALA A 257 16.90 -20.30 9.18
CA ALA A 257 16.25 -20.43 7.89
C ALA A 257 14.81 -19.91 7.90
N TYR A 258 14.04 -20.23 8.95
CA TYR A 258 12.67 -19.74 9.14
C TYR A 258 12.66 -18.21 9.25
N LEU A 259 13.61 -17.65 10.01
CA LEU A 259 13.73 -16.20 10.17
C LEU A 259 14.01 -15.46 8.87
N ARG A 260 14.83 -16.05 8.00
CA ARG A 260 15.05 -15.53 6.65
C ARG A 260 13.80 -15.66 5.79
N ALA A 261 13.12 -16.81 5.84
CA ALA A 261 11.87 -17.02 5.10
C ALA A 261 10.77 -16.01 5.49
N ALA A 262 10.72 -15.57 6.75
CA ALA A 262 9.76 -14.57 7.23
C ALA A 262 9.85 -13.22 6.49
N PHE A 263 10.99 -12.89 5.86
CA PHE A 263 11.10 -11.68 5.06
C PHE A 263 10.22 -11.71 3.81
N GLY A 264 9.88 -12.89 3.30
CA GLY A 264 9.05 -13.03 2.10
C GLY A 264 7.65 -12.41 2.25
N PRO A 265 6.86 -12.81 3.27
CA PRO A 265 5.58 -12.16 3.58
C PRO A 265 5.70 -10.68 3.97
N TYR A 266 6.89 -10.23 4.38
CA TYR A 266 7.17 -8.84 4.74
C TYR A 266 7.57 -7.94 3.57
N LEU A 267 7.83 -8.51 2.39
CA LEU A 267 8.29 -7.73 1.23
C LEU A 267 7.42 -6.52 0.90
N PRO A 268 6.07 -6.56 0.98
CA PRO A 268 5.27 -5.35 0.76
C PRO A 268 5.60 -4.21 1.73
N ASP A 269 5.76 -4.50 3.03
CA ASP A 269 6.10 -3.49 4.05
C ASP A 269 7.54 -2.99 3.89
N LEU A 270 8.48 -3.89 3.61
CA LEU A 270 9.90 -3.54 3.44
C LEU A 270 10.13 -2.74 2.15
N PHE A 271 9.44 -3.06 1.07
CA PHE A 271 9.43 -2.28 -0.16
C PHE A 271 8.87 -0.87 0.09
N ALA A 272 7.75 -0.79 0.81
CA ALA A 272 7.12 0.47 1.16
C ALA A 272 8.00 1.33 2.08
N ASP A 273 8.72 0.72 3.03
CA ASP A 273 9.70 1.38 3.89
C ASP A 273 10.91 1.87 3.09
N LEU A 274 11.41 1.07 2.14
CA LEU A 274 12.47 1.47 1.20
C LEU A 274 12.03 2.68 0.39
N TYR A 275 10.83 2.64 -0.19
CA TYR A 275 10.27 3.73 -0.99
C TYR A 275 10.14 5.03 -0.18
N ALA A 276 9.55 4.96 1.01
CA ALA A 276 9.36 6.12 1.88
C ALA A 276 10.71 6.69 2.36
N THR A 277 11.66 5.83 2.74
CA THR A 277 13.00 6.26 3.14
C THR A 277 13.76 6.88 1.97
N SER A 278 13.56 6.37 0.76
CA SER A 278 14.15 6.96 -0.45
C SER A 278 13.65 8.38 -0.67
N LEU A 279 12.37 8.68 -0.42
CA LEU A 279 11.83 10.02 -0.61
C LEU A 279 12.15 11.00 0.52
N PHE A 280 12.08 10.55 1.77
CA PHE A 280 12.13 11.41 2.95
C PHE A 280 13.43 11.31 3.75
N GLY A 281 14.28 10.33 3.44
CA GLY A 281 15.53 10.08 4.16
C GLY A 281 15.28 9.97 5.68
N PRO A 282 16.09 10.65 6.52
CA PRO A 282 15.98 10.56 7.97
C PRO A 282 14.60 10.95 8.54
N ALA A 283 13.81 11.77 7.83
CA ALA A 283 12.50 12.19 8.31
C ALA A 283 11.50 11.03 8.40
N TYR A 284 11.61 10.02 7.53
CA TYR A 284 10.80 8.81 7.61
C TYR A 284 11.17 7.95 8.84
N ALA A 285 12.47 7.83 9.12
CA ALA A 285 12.93 7.12 10.31
C ALA A 285 12.46 7.80 11.61
N GLU A 286 12.44 9.14 11.67
CA GLU A 286 11.86 9.87 12.80
C GLU A 286 10.34 9.65 12.93
N ALA A 287 9.62 9.49 11.81
CA ALA A 287 8.20 9.14 11.83
C ALA A 287 7.96 7.76 12.48
N LEU A 288 8.75 6.75 12.09
CA LEU A 288 8.72 5.43 12.72
C LEU A 288 9.13 5.48 14.20
N PHE A 289 10.11 6.32 14.53
CA PHE A 289 10.54 6.52 15.92
C PHE A 289 9.40 7.11 16.77
N ALA A 290 8.73 8.16 16.29
CA ALA A 290 7.59 8.78 16.97
C ALA A 290 6.46 7.75 17.21
N LEU A 291 6.19 6.86 16.25
CA LEU A 291 5.26 5.75 16.46
C LEU A 291 5.66 4.85 17.63
N ALA A 292 6.95 4.54 17.75
CA ALA A 292 7.49 3.71 18.83
C ALA A 292 7.41 4.36 20.22
N GLU A 293 7.28 5.68 20.30
CA GLU A 293 7.14 6.40 21.57
C GLU A 293 5.75 6.18 22.21
N HIS A 294 4.72 5.83 21.42
CA HIS A 294 3.39 5.53 21.94
C HIS A 294 3.39 4.23 22.78
N PRO A 295 2.87 4.24 24.03
CA PRO A 295 3.00 3.10 24.95
C PRO A 295 2.46 1.76 24.42
N GLY A 296 1.32 1.78 23.71
CA GLY A 296 0.73 0.58 23.12
C GLY A 296 1.60 -0.02 22.01
N VAL A 297 2.15 0.83 21.15
CA VAL A 297 3.04 0.43 20.06
C VAL A 297 4.38 -0.05 20.61
N ARG A 298 4.93 0.66 21.61
CA ARG A 298 6.20 0.33 22.26
C ARG A 298 6.22 -1.09 22.80
N ARG A 299 5.16 -1.54 23.47
CA ARG A 299 5.04 -2.90 24.00
C ARG A 299 5.04 -3.99 22.92
N ALA A 300 4.55 -3.65 21.72
CA ALA A 300 4.44 -4.55 20.59
C ALA A 300 5.63 -4.46 19.61
N ALA A 301 6.53 -3.48 19.76
CA ALA A 301 7.54 -3.15 18.75
C ALA A 301 8.48 -4.31 18.37
N HIS A 302 8.72 -5.25 19.29
CA HIS A 302 9.58 -6.43 19.09
C HIS A 302 8.79 -7.75 19.03
N ARG A 303 7.47 -7.68 18.88
CA ARG A 303 6.59 -8.86 18.82
C ARG A 303 6.15 -9.09 17.38
N MET A 304 6.35 -10.30 16.89
CA MET A 304 5.74 -10.72 15.65
C MET A 304 4.25 -10.95 15.85
N GLN A 305 3.49 -10.53 14.86
CA GLN A 305 2.07 -10.77 14.79
C GLN A 305 1.82 -12.00 13.93
N SER A 306 0.69 -12.64 14.16
CA SER A 306 0.19 -13.73 13.35
C SER A 306 -1.27 -13.48 13.01
N HIS A 307 -1.72 -14.06 11.91
CA HIS A 307 -3.12 -14.13 11.57
C HIS A 307 -3.46 -15.60 11.33
N GLU A 308 -4.37 -16.14 12.13
CA GLU A 308 -4.70 -17.56 12.15
C GLU A 308 -3.43 -18.44 12.33
N ARG A 309 -3.09 -19.25 11.32
CA ARG A 309 -1.92 -20.14 11.29
C ARG A 309 -0.78 -19.60 10.44
N TRP A 310 -0.81 -18.32 10.07
CA TRP A 310 0.19 -17.69 9.21
C TRP A 310 0.90 -16.56 9.94
N ILE A 311 2.15 -16.32 9.56
CA ILE A 311 2.84 -15.11 9.98
C ILE A 311 2.05 -13.91 9.46
N SER A 312 1.85 -12.90 10.32
CA SER A 312 1.28 -11.64 9.85
C SER A 312 2.20 -11.12 8.76
N PRO A 313 1.67 -10.56 7.67
CA PRO A 313 2.51 -10.03 6.61
C PRO A 313 3.03 -8.62 6.96
N HIS A 314 2.83 -8.18 8.22
CA HIS A 314 3.38 -6.96 8.80
C HIS A 314 4.55 -7.27 9.75
N PRO A 315 5.79 -6.86 9.43
CA PRO A 315 6.93 -7.04 10.30
C PRO A 315 6.80 -6.21 11.59
N PRO A 316 7.42 -6.64 12.70
CA PRO A 316 7.55 -5.84 13.91
C PRO A 316 8.16 -4.46 13.62
N LEU A 317 7.70 -3.43 14.33
CA LEU A 317 8.21 -2.06 14.15
C LEU A 317 9.73 -1.98 14.31
N ALA A 318 10.31 -2.73 15.25
CA ALA A 318 11.76 -2.77 15.45
C ALA A 318 12.51 -3.34 14.25
N LEU A 319 11.93 -4.33 13.55
CA LEU A 319 12.52 -4.90 12.33
C LEU A 319 12.47 -3.87 11.20
N ARG A 320 11.32 -3.20 11.01
CA ARG A 320 11.15 -2.11 10.04
C ARG A 320 12.12 -0.97 10.29
N PHE A 321 12.24 -0.53 11.55
CA PHE A 321 13.18 0.53 11.93
C PHE A 321 14.62 0.11 11.64
N ALA A 322 15.04 -1.10 12.03
CA ALA A 322 16.37 -1.61 11.71
C ALA A 322 16.64 -1.65 10.20
N PHE A 323 15.67 -2.10 9.39
CA PHE A 323 15.77 -2.09 7.93
C PHE A 323 15.93 -0.67 7.38
N VAL A 324 15.13 0.29 7.85
CA VAL A 324 15.22 1.70 7.45
C VAL A 324 16.59 2.30 7.77
N LEU A 325 17.23 1.92 8.87
CA LEU A 325 18.60 2.36 9.17
C LEU A 325 19.60 1.87 8.12
N GLU A 326 19.48 0.62 7.66
CA GLU A 326 20.34 0.09 6.59
C GLU A 326 20.10 0.82 5.27
N VAL A 327 18.85 1.18 4.95
CA VAL A 327 18.53 2.02 3.78
C VAL A 327 19.15 3.41 3.89
N LEU A 328 19.11 4.04 5.08
CA LEU A 328 19.78 5.32 5.32
C LEU A 328 21.29 5.23 5.13
N GLU A 329 21.92 4.14 5.59
CA GLU A 329 23.35 3.89 5.37
C GLU A 329 23.67 3.76 3.87
N ALA A 330 22.84 3.03 3.11
CA ALA A 330 22.96 2.92 1.65
C ALA A 330 22.80 4.28 0.91
N LEU A 331 21.95 5.17 1.43
CA LEU A 331 21.82 6.56 0.96
C LEU A 331 22.96 7.50 1.44
N GLY A 332 23.97 6.96 2.11
CA GLY A 332 25.12 7.71 2.62
C GLY A 332 24.82 8.57 3.86
N ARG A 333 23.73 8.30 4.59
CA ARG A 333 23.30 8.97 5.84
C ARG A 333 23.74 8.19 7.09
N VAL A 334 25.00 7.74 7.10
CA VAL A 334 25.55 6.85 8.15
C VAL A 334 25.53 7.51 9.53
N SER A 335 25.83 8.81 9.62
CA SER A 335 25.85 9.53 10.89
C SER A 335 24.44 9.66 11.49
N GLU A 336 23.45 9.94 10.66
CA GLU A 336 22.05 10.02 11.04
C GLU A 336 21.51 8.65 11.47
N ALA A 337 21.84 7.59 10.72
CA ALA A 337 21.47 6.21 11.06
C ALA A 337 22.04 5.80 12.43
N LYS A 338 23.33 6.07 12.69
CA LYS A 338 23.96 5.81 14.00
C LYS A 338 23.29 6.57 15.14
N ARG A 339 22.96 7.85 14.93
CA ARG A 339 22.26 8.69 15.92
C ARG A 339 20.88 8.14 16.24
N LEU A 340 20.13 7.73 15.22
CA LEU A 340 18.80 7.12 15.33
C LEU A 340 18.87 5.77 16.05
N ARG A 341 19.85 4.92 15.70
CA ARG A 341 20.12 3.64 16.38
C ARG A 341 20.37 3.84 17.87
N ALA A 342 21.27 4.75 18.23
CA ALA A 342 21.57 5.04 19.64
C ALA A 342 20.35 5.56 20.42
N ARG A 343 19.44 6.32 19.78
CA ARG A 343 18.17 6.73 20.39
C ARG A 343 17.21 5.56 20.55
N TRP A 344 17.14 4.66 19.58
CA TRP A 344 16.30 3.47 19.61
C TRP A 344 16.72 2.53 20.73
N ASP A 345 18.02 2.27 20.84
CA ASP A 345 18.59 1.39 21.87
C ASP A 345 18.30 1.94 23.28
N ARG A 346 18.35 3.27 23.47
CA ARG A 346 17.90 3.90 24.72
C ARG A 346 16.39 3.78 24.96
N LEU A 347 15.59 3.92 23.91
CA LEU A 347 14.12 3.79 24.02
C LEU A 347 13.69 2.37 24.43
N PHE A 348 14.48 1.36 24.05
CA PHE A 348 14.22 -0.05 24.30
C PHE A 348 15.29 -0.72 25.18
N GLU A 349 15.89 0.05 26.09
CA GLU A 349 16.87 -0.46 27.04
C GLU A 349 16.29 -1.66 27.82
N GLY A 350 17.08 -2.74 27.91
CA GLY A 350 16.67 -4.00 28.54
C GLY A 350 15.89 -4.96 27.64
N VAL A 351 15.48 -4.56 26.42
CA VAL A 351 14.90 -5.49 25.44
C VAL A 351 16.02 -6.30 24.79
N THR A 352 16.06 -7.60 25.07
CA THR A 352 17.11 -8.51 24.61
C THR A 352 16.64 -9.46 23.51
N HIS A 353 15.32 -9.61 23.31
CA HIS A 353 14.76 -10.60 22.39
C HIS A 353 13.54 -10.08 21.62
N TYR A 354 13.36 -10.59 20.41
CA TYR A 354 12.08 -10.61 19.70
C TYR A 354 11.25 -11.82 20.15
N LEU A 355 9.93 -11.67 20.09
CA LEU A 355 8.97 -12.76 20.38
C LEU A 355 8.31 -13.23 19.09
N PHE A 356 8.44 -14.52 18.80
CA PHE A 356 7.90 -15.19 17.61
C PHE A 356 6.82 -16.21 18.01
N PRO A 357 5.56 -16.05 17.58
CA PRO A 357 4.49 -16.96 17.97
C PRO A 357 4.62 -18.32 17.26
N ALA A 358 4.13 -19.36 17.94
CA ALA A 358 3.95 -20.71 17.41
C ALA A 358 2.49 -21.17 17.58
N ILE A 359 2.09 -22.22 16.85
CA ILE A 359 0.70 -22.72 16.85
C ILE A 359 0.28 -23.26 18.21
N ASP A 360 1.19 -23.87 18.97
CA ASP A 360 0.95 -24.37 20.34
C ASP A 360 0.77 -23.28 21.41
N GLY A 361 0.82 -22.00 21.01
CA GLY A 361 0.72 -20.84 21.91
C GLY A 361 2.04 -20.46 22.58
N SER A 362 3.13 -21.21 22.35
CA SER A 362 4.46 -20.84 22.79
C SER A 362 5.02 -19.67 21.96
N ALA A 363 6.07 -19.03 22.48
CA ALA A 363 6.78 -17.98 21.76
C ALA A 363 8.30 -18.21 21.80
N ALA A 364 8.92 -18.30 20.63
CA ALA A 364 10.37 -18.34 20.52
C ALA A 364 10.95 -16.97 20.88
N LYS A 365 11.98 -16.97 21.73
CA LYS A 365 12.74 -15.78 22.11
C LYS A 365 14.00 -15.72 21.26
N ILE A 366 14.11 -14.71 20.41
CA ILE A 366 15.21 -14.60 19.45
C ILE A 366 16.05 -13.39 19.79
N PRO A 367 17.36 -13.54 20.07
CA PRO A 367 18.20 -12.42 20.45
C PRO A 367 18.15 -11.27 19.44
N VAL A 368 18.07 -10.04 19.94
CA VAL A 368 18.01 -8.82 19.11
C VAL A 368 19.18 -8.76 18.13
N GLU A 369 20.40 -9.06 18.58
CA GLU A 369 21.60 -9.07 17.73
C GLU A 369 21.49 -10.04 16.55
N PHE A 370 20.86 -11.20 16.76
CA PHE A 370 20.66 -12.19 15.71
C PHE A 370 19.68 -11.67 14.64
N VAL A 371 18.58 -11.06 15.09
CA VAL A 371 17.60 -10.45 14.18
C VAL A 371 18.23 -9.29 13.42
N GLN A 372 18.99 -8.42 14.09
CA GLN A 372 19.69 -7.29 13.44
C GLN A 372 20.68 -7.75 12.37
N LYS A 373 21.50 -8.79 12.64
CA LYS A 373 22.38 -9.39 11.62
C LYS A 373 21.61 -9.93 10.42
N THR A 374 20.46 -10.56 10.68
CA THR A 374 19.59 -11.08 9.61
C THR A 374 18.97 -9.94 8.79
N VAL A 375 18.53 -8.87 9.46
CA VAL A 375 18.01 -7.65 8.81
C VAL A 375 19.08 -7.02 7.94
N ALA A 376 20.31 -6.80 8.43
CA ALA A 376 21.38 -6.21 7.62
C ALA A 376 21.67 -7.02 6.35
N ALA A 377 21.76 -8.35 6.48
CA ALA A 377 21.98 -9.24 5.34
C ALA A 377 20.82 -9.18 4.32
N MET A 378 19.57 -9.17 4.79
CA MET A 378 18.40 -9.08 3.91
C MET A 378 18.19 -7.70 3.32
N ALA A 379 18.46 -6.63 4.08
CA ALA A 379 18.35 -5.25 3.63
C ALA A 379 19.28 -5.00 2.44
N SER A 380 20.55 -5.40 2.54
CA SER A 380 21.49 -5.30 1.42
C SER A 380 20.96 -5.98 0.16
N ARG A 381 20.39 -7.20 0.28
CA ARG A 381 19.80 -7.92 -0.88
C ARG A 381 18.57 -7.22 -1.46
N ILE A 382 17.70 -6.65 -0.62
CA ILE A 382 16.48 -5.96 -1.05
C ILE A 382 16.82 -4.61 -1.70
N ILE A 383 17.74 -3.86 -1.12
CA ILE A 383 18.17 -2.54 -1.62
C ILE A 383 18.87 -2.67 -2.98
N GLU A 384 19.73 -3.68 -3.13
CA GLU A 384 20.51 -3.93 -4.35
C GLU A 384 19.74 -4.74 -5.41
N PHE A 385 18.48 -5.08 -5.14
CA PHE A 385 17.69 -5.90 -6.06
C PHE A 385 17.34 -5.13 -7.33
N HIS A 386 17.81 -5.65 -8.46
CA HIS A 386 17.47 -5.15 -9.80
C HIS A 386 16.14 -5.77 -10.21
N HIS A 387 15.08 -4.97 -10.32
CA HIS A 387 13.73 -5.48 -10.51
C HIS A 387 13.44 -5.78 -11.99
N PRO A 388 13.23 -7.05 -12.41
CA PRO A 388 12.93 -7.37 -13.80
C PRO A 388 11.63 -6.73 -14.31
N THR A 389 10.62 -6.59 -13.45
CA THR A 389 9.36 -5.89 -13.78
C THR A 389 9.52 -4.37 -13.89
N LEU A 390 10.68 -3.84 -13.51
CA LEU A 390 11.04 -2.43 -13.65
C LEU A 390 12.25 -2.29 -14.59
N GLU A 391 12.36 -3.13 -15.64
CA GLU A 391 13.46 -3.09 -16.62
C GLU A 391 14.86 -3.21 -15.99
N GLY A 392 14.96 -3.94 -14.89
CA GLY A 392 16.21 -4.15 -14.15
C GLY A 392 16.61 -3.00 -13.23
N PHE A 393 15.83 -1.91 -13.13
CA PHE A 393 16.16 -0.81 -12.22
C PHE A 393 16.02 -1.22 -10.74
N ARG A 394 16.94 -0.74 -9.89
CA ARG A 394 16.73 -0.71 -8.43
C ARG A 394 15.81 0.46 -8.08
N ILE A 395 15.09 0.36 -6.96
CA ILE A 395 14.21 1.45 -6.50
C ILE A 395 14.99 2.75 -6.25
N LEU A 396 16.20 2.64 -5.70
CA LEU A 396 17.06 3.80 -5.44
C LEU A 396 17.56 4.50 -6.71
N ASP A 397 17.57 3.80 -7.85
CA ASP A 397 18.02 4.33 -9.13
C ASP A 397 16.92 5.05 -9.90
N ILE A 398 15.66 4.95 -9.47
CA ILE A 398 14.55 5.63 -10.14
C ILE A 398 14.70 7.15 -9.95
N PRO A 399 14.78 7.94 -11.05
CA PRO A 399 14.94 9.39 -10.97
C PRO A 399 13.88 10.06 -10.12
N GLY A 400 14.32 10.97 -9.25
CA GLY A 400 13.42 11.73 -8.39
C GLY A 400 12.94 10.99 -7.14
N LEU A 401 13.26 9.69 -6.98
CA LEU A 401 13.01 8.94 -5.75
C LEU A 401 14.17 8.97 -4.76
N GLY A 402 15.42 9.14 -5.19
CA GLY A 402 16.58 9.08 -4.29
C GLY A 402 16.76 10.34 -3.40
N TYR A 403 16.81 10.15 -2.08
CA TYR A 403 17.24 11.17 -1.11
C TYR A 403 18.76 11.22 -1.07
N LEU A 404 19.34 11.98 -2.00
CA LEU A 404 20.79 12.12 -2.14
C LEU A 404 21.30 13.40 -1.45
N HIS A 405 22.55 13.77 -1.72
CA HIS A 405 23.19 14.91 -1.07
C HIS A 405 22.50 16.26 -1.34
N ALA A 406 21.97 16.44 -2.55
CA ALA A 406 21.27 17.67 -2.94
C ALA A 406 19.96 17.83 -2.17
N GLU A 407 19.18 16.75 -2.06
CA GLU A 407 17.95 16.66 -1.27
C GLU A 407 18.22 16.96 0.19
N HIS A 408 19.25 16.33 0.77
CA HIS A 408 19.62 16.58 2.16
C HIS A 408 20.03 18.04 2.40
N SER A 409 20.82 18.62 1.50
CA SER A 409 21.21 20.03 1.58
C SER A 409 20.00 20.98 1.49
N ALA A 410 19.01 20.65 0.65
CA ALA A 410 17.76 21.39 0.54
C ALA A 410 16.89 21.28 1.81
N VAL A 411 16.87 20.10 2.44
CA VAL A 411 16.23 19.89 3.74
C VAL A 411 16.87 20.78 4.80
N VAL A 412 18.21 20.77 4.92
CA VAL A 412 18.93 21.62 5.89
C VAL A 412 18.65 23.12 5.66
N ARG A 413 18.63 23.58 4.40
CA ARG A 413 18.23 24.97 4.08
C ARG A 413 16.79 25.27 4.46
N SER A 414 15.88 24.32 4.22
CA SER A 414 14.47 24.46 4.56
C SER A 414 14.27 24.55 6.07
N THR A 415 15.01 23.78 6.88
CA THR A 415 14.98 23.87 8.34
C THR A 415 15.30 25.28 8.84
N LYS A 416 16.31 25.94 8.26
CA LYS A 416 16.64 27.33 8.61
C LYS A 416 15.49 28.30 8.28
N ALA A 417 14.89 28.20 7.10
CA ALA A 417 13.77 29.06 6.72
C ALA A 417 12.52 28.82 7.58
N LEU A 418 12.24 27.57 7.95
CA LEU A 418 11.13 27.21 8.85
C LEU A 418 11.31 27.78 10.26
N LEU A 419 12.54 27.78 10.79
CA LEU A 419 12.87 28.44 12.07
C LEU A 419 12.61 29.95 12.06
N GLU A 420 12.69 30.57 10.90
CA GLU A 420 12.38 31.99 10.68
C GLU A 420 10.89 32.20 10.31
N GLU A 421 10.04 31.18 10.48
CA GLU A 421 8.61 31.18 10.17
C GLU A 421 8.26 31.43 8.69
N ARG A 422 9.21 31.18 7.79
CA ARG A 422 9.05 31.36 6.33
C ARG A 422 8.80 30.02 5.65
N VAL A 423 7.90 30.02 4.67
CA VAL A 423 7.67 28.86 3.80
C VAL A 423 8.82 28.77 2.78
N PRO A 424 9.65 27.72 2.80
CA PRO A 424 10.76 27.58 1.85
C PRO A 424 10.27 27.45 0.40
N HIS A 425 11.11 27.83 -0.58
CA HIS A 425 10.85 27.67 -2.02
C HIS A 425 11.33 26.31 -2.58
N GLU A 426 11.57 25.33 -1.71
CA GLU A 426 12.01 23.98 -2.09
C GLU A 426 10.81 23.08 -2.45
N ARG A 427 11.09 21.88 -2.98
CA ARG A 427 10.05 20.88 -3.25
C ARG A 427 9.24 20.59 -1.97
N PRO A 428 7.89 20.51 -2.02
CA PRO A 428 7.07 20.37 -0.80
C PRO A 428 7.44 19.16 0.08
N LEU A 429 7.79 18.01 -0.52
CA LEU A 429 8.23 16.82 0.23
C LEU A 429 9.50 17.10 1.06
N LEU A 430 10.44 17.89 0.54
CA LEU A 430 11.66 18.27 1.26
C LEU A 430 11.36 19.27 2.38
N VAL A 431 10.38 20.16 2.20
CA VAL A 431 9.91 21.05 3.27
C VAL A 431 9.25 20.25 4.40
N ILE A 432 8.45 19.22 4.07
CA ILE A 432 7.87 18.32 5.06
C ILE A 432 8.96 17.54 5.79
N ALA A 433 9.96 17.02 5.07
CA ALA A 433 11.10 16.34 5.69
C ALA A 433 11.83 17.26 6.69
N ALA A 434 12.07 18.52 6.30
CA ALA A 434 12.67 19.52 7.17
C ALA A 434 11.82 19.85 8.39
N ALA A 435 10.50 19.99 8.22
CA ALA A 435 9.56 20.23 9.30
C ALA A 435 9.51 19.05 10.28
N ALA A 436 9.51 17.81 9.79
CA ALA A 436 9.53 16.60 10.60
C ALA A 436 10.82 16.48 11.44
N LEU A 437 11.98 16.70 10.82
CA LEU A 437 13.26 16.69 11.53
C LEU A 437 13.34 17.81 12.58
N LEU A 438 12.85 19.01 12.23
CA LEU A 438 12.85 20.14 13.16
C LEU A 438 11.87 19.95 14.31
N ALA A 439 10.70 19.36 14.07
CA ALA A 439 9.72 19.03 15.11
C ALA A 439 10.29 18.02 16.11
N GLN A 440 11.13 17.09 15.66
CA GLN A 440 11.85 16.19 16.57
C GLN A 440 12.81 16.94 17.51
N GLU A 441 13.55 17.92 16.98
CA GLU A 441 14.50 18.71 17.78
C GLU A 441 13.81 19.77 18.64
N LYS A 442 12.66 20.29 18.18
CA LYS A 442 11.88 21.34 18.84
C LYS A 442 10.38 20.99 18.87
N PRO A 443 9.96 20.04 19.73
CA PRO A 443 8.57 19.55 19.77
C PRO A 443 7.53 20.65 20.00
N ALA A 444 7.88 21.70 20.75
CA ALA A 444 7.00 22.84 21.01
C ALA A 444 6.59 23.62 19.74
N LEU A 445 7.39 23.55 18.67
CA LEU A 445 7.10 24.21 17.39
C LEU A 445 6.26 23.35 16.44
N SER A 446 5.93 22.10 16.80
CA SER A 446 5.30 21.14 15.88
C SER A 446 4.03 21.66 15.20
N PRO A 447 3.06 22.29 15.91
CA PRO A 447 1.84 22.78 15.26
C PRO A 447 2.12 23.85 14.19
N GLN A 448 3.07 24.74 14.47
CA GLN A 448 3.50 25.79 13.55
C GLN A 448 4.22 25.19 12.34
N LEU A 449 5.11 24.22 12.55
CA LEU A 449 5.84 23.53 11.49
C LEU A 449 4.89 22.72 10.59
N ALA A 450 3.89 22.06 11.17
CA ALA A 450 2.84 21.37 10.43
C ALA A 450 2.07 22.34 9.53
N GLU A 451 1.75 23.54 10.02
CA GLU A 451 1.07 24.56 9.21
C GLU A 451 1.94 25.11 8.09
N LEU A 452 3.21 25.40 8.35
CA LEU A 452 4.16 25.85 7.31
C LEU A 452 4.35 24.79 6.23
N ALA A 453 4.42 23.51 6.60
CA ALA A 453 4.49 22.40 5.64
C ALA A 453 3.21 22.30 4.78
N ARG A 454 2.02 22.48 5.36
CA ARG A 454 0.76 22.54 4.60
C ARG A 454 0.69 23.74 3.67
N ARG A 455 1.21 24.90 4.06
CA ARG A 455 1.32 26.07 3.19
C ARG A 455 2.26 25.81 2.01
N ALA A 456 3.36 25.09 2.22
CA ALA A 456 4.25 24.67 1.14
C ALA A 456 3.54 23.76 0.12
N LEU A 457 2.69 22.83 0.58
CA LEU A 457 1.88 21.96 -0.29
C LEU A 457 0.86 22.73 -1.14
N ARG A 458 0.35 23.86 -0.62
CA ARG A 458 -0.56 24.78 -1.35
C ARG A 458 0.17 25.71 -2.33
N GLY A 459 1.50 25.81 -2.25
CA GLY A 459 2.28 26.79 -3.01
C GLY A 459 2.23 28.21 -2.44
N ASP A 460 1.83 28.37 -1.17
CA ASP A 460 1.66 29.66 -0.49
C ASP A 460 3.00 30.24 -0.02
N HIS A 461 3.87 30.58 -0.98
CA HIS A 461 5.12 31.28 -0.73
C HIS A 461 4.86 32.79 -0.63
N ARG A 462 4.25 33.27 0.48
CA ARG A 462 4.04 34.72 0.68
C ARG A 462 5.38 35.46 0.55
N VAL A 463 5.47 36.32 -0.45
CA VAL A 463 6.59 37.23 -0.71
C VAL A 463 6.45 38.44 0.23
N THR A 464 7.23 38.45 1.31
CA THR A 464 7.62 39.69 1.98
C THR A 464 9.13 39.70 2.11
N ALA A 465 9.79 39.92 0.96
CA ALA A 465 11.09 40.57 0.78
C ALA A 465 11.58 40.21 -0.64
N THR A 466 11.87 41.24 -1.41
CA THR A 466 12.51 41.20 -2.73
C THR A 466 13.80 40.39 -2.69
N ALA A 467 13.76 39.14 -3.17
CA ALA A 467 14.96 38.36 -3.49
C ALA A 467 15.28 38.48 -4.99
N PRO A 468 16.57 38.55 -5.40
CA PRO A 468 16.95 38.74 -6.79
C PRO A 468 16.53 37.53 -7.64
N LYS A 469 16.03 37.78 -8.85
CA LYS A 469 15.74 36.75 -9.86
C LYS A 469 16.98 35.90 -10.11
N ALA A 470 17.05 34.72 -9.50
CA ALA A 470 17.95 33.67 -9.94
C ALA A 470 17.47 33.19 -11.32
N ARG A 471 18.35 33.26 -12.33
CA ARG A 471 18.14 32.69 -13.66
C ARG A 471 17.84 31.20 -13.51
N ARG A 472 16.62 30.78 -13.88
CA ARG A 472 16.31 29.38 -14.16
C ARG A 472 17.22 28.91 -15.31
N PRO A 473 18.01 27.84 -15.15
CA PRO A 473 18.61 27.18 -16.30
C PRO A 473 17.46 26.61 -17.15
N ALA A 474 17.55 26.79 -18.47
CA ALA A 474 16.62 26.20 -19.42
C ALA A 474 16.65 24.67 -19.27
N GLN A 475 15.54 24.07 -18.83
CA GLN A 475 15.38 22.62 -18.79
C GLN A 475 15.22 22.11 -20.22
N SER A 476 16.21 21.36 -20.71
CA SER A 476 16.08 20.56 -21.93
C SER A 476 15.29 19.28 -21.61
N SER A 477 13.97 19.36 -21.67
CA SER A 477 13.07 18.20 -21.47
C SER A 477 13.37 17.01 -22.39
N ARG A 478 14.06 17.22 -23.52
CA ARG A 478 14.52 16.16 -24.44
C ARG A 478 15.70 15.34 -23.90
N GLY A 479 16.53 15.88 -23.00
CA GLY A 479 17.71 15.17 -22.47
C GLY A 479 17.37 14.19 -21.35
N ILE A 480 16.44 14.58 -20.46
CA ILE A 480 16.04 13.74 -19.31
C ILE A 480 15.29 12.50 -19.78
N ALA A 481 14.38 12.63 -20.77
CA ALA A 481 13.67 11.49 -21.34
C ALA A 481 14.60 10.49 -22.05
N ALA A 482 15.72 10.95 -22.62
CA ALA A 482 16.74 10.08 -23.22
C ALA A 482 17.60 9.40 -22.16
N MET A 483 18.04 10.13 -21.12
CA MET A 483 18.78 9.56 -19.98
C MET A 483 17.96 8.51 -19.24
N MET A 484 16.65 8.73 -19.07
CA MET A 484 15.78 7.78 -18.39
C MET A 484 15.69 6.42 -19.09
N ARG A 485 15.96 6.33 -20.39
CA ARG A 485 15.82 5.09 -21.18
C ARG A 485 17.05 4.18 -21.12
N ASP A 486 18.15 4.61 -20.53
CA ASP A 486 19.40 3.83 -20.46
C ASP A 486 19.85 3.65 -19.00
N PRO A 487 19.77 2.43 -18.44
CA PRO A 487 20.16 2.13 -17.06
C PRO A 487 21.62 2.49 -16.74
N GLU A 488 22.56 2.28 -17.68
CA GLU A 488 23.99 2.53 -17.43
C GLU A 488 24.29 4.02 -17.31
N THR A 489 23.79 4.83 -18.26
CA THR A 489 23.91 6.29 -18.22
C THR A 489 23.29 6.90 -16.96
N LEU A 490 22.22 6.29 -16.43
CA LEU A 490 21.51 6.79 -15.26
C LEU A 490 22.22 6.43 -13.95
N ALA A 491 22.77 5.22 -13.85
CA ALA A 491 23.63 4.81 -12.75
C ALA A 491 24.88 5.69 -12.66
N GLU A 492 25.50 6.03 -13.80
CA GLU A 492 26.63 6.97 -13.86
C GLU A 492 26.24 8.38 -13.39
N ALA A 493 25.08 8.89 -13.80
CA ALA A 493 24.60 10.21 -13.38
C ALA A 493 24.31 10.29 -11.87
N VAL A 494 23.73 9.24 -11.29
CA VAL A 494 23.50 9.11 -9.84
C VAL A 494 24.83 8.99 -9.08
N ALA A 495 25.74 8.15 -9.56
CA ALA A 495 27.08 7.99 -8.98
C ALA A 495 27.89 9.29 -9.03
N LEU A 496 27.81 10.03 -10.15
CA LEU A 496 28.45 11.33 -10.31
C LEU A 496 27.85 12.38 -9.36
N GLY A 497 26.53 12.40 -9.20
CA GLY A 497 25.85 13.25 -8.21
C GLY A 497 26.29 12.94 -6.76
N ALA A 498 26.49 11.66 -6.43
CA ALA A 498 27.01 11.23 -5.14
C ALA A 498 28.52 11.56 -4.95
N ALA A 499 29.32 11.48 -6.01
CA ALA A 499 30.76 11.76 -6.00
C ALA A 499 31.07 13.26 -5.90
N LEU A 500 30.35 14.10 -6.66
CA LEU A 500 30.54 15.56 -6.67
C LEU A 500 30.07 16.24 -5.36
N GLY A 501 29.30 15.54 -4.52
CA GLY A 501 28.91 15.98 -3.17
C GLY A 501 29.92 15.65 -2.06
N ARG A 502 30.98 14.88 -2.34
CA ARG A 502 32.07 14.67 -1.38
C ARG A 502 33.03 15.85 -1.44
N ARG A 503 33.13 16.64 -0.37
CA ARG A 503 34.28 17.55 -0.21
C ARG A 503 35.57 16.73 -0.28
N PRO A 504 36.60 17.16 -1.02
CA PRO A 504 37.89 16.51 -0.95
C PRO A 504 38.40 16.66 0.49
N THR A 505 38.65 15.54 1.15
CA THR A 505 39.41 15.52 2.39
C THR A 505 40.81 16.02 2.07
N MET A 506 41.08 17.30 2.38
CA MET A 506 42.46 17.76 2.46
C MET A 506 43.14 16.96 3.56
N ARG A 507 44.09 16.10 3.15
CA ARG A 507 45.10 15.55 4.04
C ARG A 507 45.82 16.70 4.74
N ARG A 508 45.85 16.66 6.07
CA ARG A 508 46.97 17.15 6.86
C ARG A 508 47.32 16.08 7.88
#